data_AF-A0A8J4A7G6-F1
#
_entry.id   AF-A0A8J4A7G6-F1
#
_cell.length_a   1.000
_cell.length_b   1.000
_cell.length_c   1.000
_cell.angle_alpha   90.00
_cell.angle_beta   90.00
_cell.angle_gamma   90.00
#
_symmetry.space_group_name_H-M   'P 1'
#
loop_
_entity.id
_entity.type
_entity.pdbx_description
1 polymer ?
#
loop_
_entity_poly.entity_id
_entity_poly.type
_entity_poly.pdbx_seq_one_letter_code
_entity_poly.pdbx_strand_id
1 'polypeptide(L)'
;MVSRRQTLATGAGLGAGVALGAVLGVAGPAGAAVNPLRRSAFAPLVGAALTLSGSAGRYEVTLVAAPGSDDVFSLRFATSDRVPEGIYRVGHPDLAPVDLFLTPTGPAPDRVEAVVNRSRA
;
A
#
# COMPACT_ATOMS: atom_id res chain seq x y z
N MET A 1 -21.63 -44.82 0.61
CA MET A 1 -21.10 -43.47 0.91
C MET A 1 -20.57 -42.85 -0.36
N VAL A 2 -20.70 -41.53 -0.45
CA VAL A 2 -20.96 -40.75 -1.68
C VAL A 2 -19.81 -40.74 -2.70
N SER A 3 -20.20 -41.00 -3.94
CA SER A 3 -19.46 -40.83 -5.19
C SER A 3 -19.36 -39.34 -5.59
N ARG A 4 -18.18 -38.91 -6.07
CA ARG A 4 -17.99 -37.77 -7.00
C ARG A 4 -16.78 -38.13 -7.89
N ARG A 5 -16.93 -38.99 -8.90
CA ARG A 5 -17.13 -38.65 -10.34
C ARG A 5 -16.41 -37.34 -10.73
N GLN A 6 -15.34 -37.48 -11.52
CA GLN A 6 -15.27 -37.05 -12.95
C GLN A 6 -15.22 -35.52 -13.09
N THR A 7 -14.33 -34.88 -13.85
CA THR A 7 -13.89 -35.22 -15.21
C THR A 7 -12.69 -34.32 -15.56
N LEU A 8 -11.77 -34.84 -16.36
CA LEU A 8 -10.86 -34.06 -17.19
C LEU A 8 -11.64 -32.97 -17.95
N ALA A 9 -11.11 -31.75 -17.96
CA ALA A 9 -11.41 -30.77 -19.00
C ALA A 9 -10.07 -30.28 -19.58
N THR A 10 -9.53 -31.10 -20.46
CA THR A 10 -8.50 -30.72 -21.42
C THR A 10 -9.10 -29.69 -22.36
N GLY A 11 -8.71 -28.42 -22.21
CA GLY A 11 -9.05 -27.35 -23.14
C GLY A 11 -7.82 -26.89 -23.89
N ALA A 12 -7.46 -27.59 -24.97
CA ALA A 12 -6.50 -27.10 -25.94
C ALA A 12 -7.12 -25.95 -26.74
N GLY A 13 -6.52 -24.76 -26.68
CA GLY A 13 -6.84 -23.63 -27.53
C GLY A 13 -5.57 -23.09 -28.17
N LEU A 14 -5.14 -23.70 -29.27
CA LEU A 14 -4.16 -23.12 -30.18
C LEU A 14 -4.88 -22.05 -31.02
N GLY A 15 -4.85 -20.81 -30.54
CA GLY A 15 -5.24 -19.64 -31.31
C GLY A 15 -4.01 -18.91 -31.80
N ALA A 16 -3.60 -19.18 -33.04
CA ALA A 16 -2.70 -18.30 -33.77
C ALA A 16 -3.48 -17.02 -34.14
N GLY A 17 -3.12 -15.89 -33.53
CA GLY A 17 -3.74 -14.59 -33.74
C GLY A 17 -2.70 -13.49 -33.49
N VAL A 18 -2.70 -12.52 -34.39
CA VAL A 18 -1.66 -11.54 -34.68
C VAL A 18 -1.41 -10.55 -33.53
N ALA A 19 -0.18 -10.04 -33.49
CA ALA A 19 0.42 -9.15 -32.50
C ALA A 19 -0.40 -7.93 -32.03
N LEU A 20 -0.30 -7.64 -30.73
CA LEU A 20 -0.12 -6.31 -30.11
C LEU A 20 0.21 -6.53 -28.63
N GLY A 21 1.28 -5.92 -28.13
CA GLY A 21 1.88 -6.21 -26.82
C GLY A 21 0.91 -6.09 -25.65
N ALA A 22 0.51 -7.23 -25.10
CA ALA A 22 -0.08 -7.32 -23.77
C ALA A 22 1.02 -7.83 -22.85
N VAL A 23 1.52 -6.93 -21.99
CA VAL A 23 2.36 -7.31 -20.85
C VAL A 23 1.64 -8.44 -20.12
N LEU A 24 2.28 -9.61 -20.07
CA LEU A 24 1.87 -10.74 -19.26
C LEU A 24 1.84 -10.25 -17.80
N GLY A 25 0.68 -9.79 -17.36
CA GLY A 25 0.33 -9.70 -15.97
C GLY A 25 0.36 -11.12 -15.43
N VAL A 26 1.52 -11.55 -14.97
CA VAL A 26 1.61 -12.60 -13.96
C VAL A 26 0.81 -12.04 -12.79
N ALA A 27 -0.47 -12.39 -12.75
CA ALA A 27 -1.25 -12.33 -11.54
C ALA A 27 -0.59 -13.33 -10.59
N GLY A 28 0.43 -12.84 -9.88
CA GLY A 28 0.99 -13.51 -8.71
C GLY A 28 -0.17 -13.85 -7.77
N PRO A 29 -0.01 -14.89 -6.95
CA PRO A 29 -1.06 -15.29 -6.02
C PRO A 29 -1.51 -14.04 -5.27
N ALA A 30 -2.82 -13.85 -5.17
CA ALA A 30 -3.40 -12.86 -4.27
C ALA A 30 -2.83 -13.13 -2.89
N GLY A 31 -1.71 -12.46 -2.60
CA GLY A 31 -0.88 -12.73 -1.45
C GLY A 31 -1.72 -12.41 -0.23
N ALA A 32 -1.72 -13.35 0.72
CA ALA A 32 -2.31 -13.21 2.05
C ALA A 32 -2.40 -11.75 2.45
N ALA A 33 -3.61 -11.25 2.74
CA ALA A 33 -3.88 -9.84 3.04
C ALA A 33 -2.76 -9.25 3.92
N VAL A 34 -1.76 -8.66 3.28
CA VAL A 34 -0.60 -8.11 3.98
C VAL A 34 -1.18 -6.93 4.70
N ASN A 35 -1.21 -7.01 6.02
CA ASN A 35 -1.79 -5.95 6.81
C ASN A 35 -1.02 -4.67 6.48
N PRO A 36 -1.65 -3.67 5.83
CA PRO A 36 -0.91 -2.53 5.30
C PRO A 36 -0.34 -1.65 6.42
N LEU A 37 -0.83 -1.81 7.66
CA LEU A 37 -0.34 -1.11 8.86
C LEU A 37 0.80 -1.87 9.54
N ARG A 38 1.85 -2.22 8.78
CA ARG A 38 3.10 -2.79 9.29
C ARG A 38 4.27 -1.98 8.77
N ARG A 39 5.30 -1.79 9.59
CA ARG A 39 6.52 -1.07 9.21
C ARG A 39 7.12 -1.65 7.92
N SER A 40 7.17 -2.97 7.82
CA SER A 40 7.65 -3.72 6.65
C SER A 40 6.91 -3.39 5.34
N ALA A 41 5.64 -3.00 5.40
CA ALA A 41 4.88 -2.59 4.22
C ALA A 41 5.28 -1.19 3.70
N PHE A 42 5.74 -0.30 4.59
CA PHE A 42 6.17 1.06 4.24
C PHE A 42 7.68 1.20 4.03
N ALA A 43 8.49 0.29 4.57
CA ALA A 43 9.94 0.29 4.41
C ALA A 43 10.42 0.40 2.95
N PRO A 44 9.85 -0.34 1.96
CA PRO A 44 10.26 -0.18 0.56
C PRO A 44 9.77 1.12 -0.09
N LEU A 45 8.84 1.83 0.56
CA LEU A 45 8.23 3.06 0.05
C LEU A 45 8.96 4.33 0.52
N VAL A 46 10.00 4.21 1.34
CA VAL A 46 10.77 5.39 1.81
C VAL A 46 11.36 6.13 0.60
N GLY A 47 11.05 7.42 0.51
CA GLY A 47 11.41 8.28 -0.64
C GLY A 47 10.46 8.15 -1.84
N ALA A 48 9.47 7.26 -1.80
CA ALA A 48 8.46 7.15 -2.84
C ALA A 48 7.38 8.24 -2.68
N ALA A 49 6.78 8.61 -3.81
CA ALA A 49 5.65 9.51 -3.85
C ALA A 49 4.33 8.75 -3.58
N LEU A 50 3.61 9.18 -2.56
CA LEU A 50 2.31 8.67 -2.18
C LEU A 50 1.21 9.67 -2.52
N THR A 51 -0.02 9.17 -2.61
CA THR A 51 -1.23 9.97 -2.77
C THR A 51 -2.05 9.94 -1.48
N LEU A 52 -2.68 11.08 -1.16
CA LEU A 52 -3.62 11.21 -0.04
C LEU A 52 -5.01 11.57 -0.57
N SER A 53 -6.06 10.90 -0.11
CA SER A 53 -7.44 11.24 -0.51
C SER A 53 -7.78 12.68 -0.14
N GLY A 54 -8.39 13.42 -1.06
CA GLY A 54 -8.77 14.81 -0.82
C GLY A 54 -7.61 15.79 -0.86
N SER A 55 -6.42 15.37 -1.29
CA SER A 55 -5.32 16.25 -1.64
C SER A 55 -4.78 15.95 -3.03
N ALA A 56 -4.40 17.00 -3.77
CA ALA A 56 -3.78 16.90 -5.08
C ALA A 56 -2.24 16.81 -5.01
N GLY A 57 -1.66 16.94 -3.82
CA GLY A 57 -0.21 16.96 -3.61
C GLY A 57 0.46 15.60 -3.77
N ARG A 58 1.78 15.63 -4.02
CA ARG A 58 2.65 14.46 -3.90
C ARG A 58 3.30 14.47 -2.51
N TYR A 59 3.30 13.31 -1.88
CA TYR A 59 3.77 13.15 -0.51
C TYR A 59 4.95 12.19 -0.48
N GLU A 60 6.12 12.68 -0.09
CA GLU A 60 7.30 11.82 0.06
C GLU A 60 7.33 11.25 1.47
N VAL A 61 7.32 9.92 1.59
CA VAL A 61 7.31 9.26 2.90
C VAL A 61 8.71 8.98 3.42
N THR A 62 8.93 9.31 4.68
CA THR A 62 10.07 8.90 5.48
C THR A 62 9.57 8.01 6.61
N LEU A 63 10.18 6.85 6.78
CA LEU A 63 9.88 5.95 7.88
C LEU A 63 10.75 6.32 9.09
N VAL A 64 10.11 6.61 10.22
CA VAL A 64 10.76 6.85 11.50
C VAL A 64 10.33 5.73 12.45
N ALA A 65 11.18 4.72 12.63
CA ALA A 65 10.87 3.58 13.47
C ALA A 65 12.04 3.21 14.38
N ALA A 66 11.73 2.77 15.60
CA ALA A 66 12.71 2.10 16.43
C ALA A 66 13.04 0.72 15.82
N PRO A 67 14.32 0.32 15.76
CA PRO A 67 14.69 -0.99 15.23
C PRO A 67 14.01 -2.12 16.02
N GLY A 68 13.47 -3.10 15.31
CA GLY A 68 12.90 -4.32 15.89
C GLY A 68 11.38 -4.33 16.11
N SER A 69 10.66 -3.22 15.92
CA SER A 69 9.19 -3.20 15.98
C SER A 69 8.56 -3.08 14.59
N ASP A 70 7.66 -4.00 14.25
CA ASP A 70 6.85 -3.92 13.02
C ASP A 70 5.48 -3.26 13.28
N ASP A 71 5.07 -3.19 14.54
CA ASP A 71 3.76 -2.74 14.99
C ASP A 71 3.78 -1.32 15.57
N VAL A 72 4.96 -0.75 15.86
CA VAL A 72 5.13 0.61 16.39
C VAL A 72 6.11 1.38 15.53
N PHE A 73 5.60 2.36 14.78
CA PHE A 73 6.41 3.21 13.89
C PHE A 73 5.69 4.51 13.58
N SER A 74 6.46 5.53 13.20
CA SER A 74 5.97 6.79 12.66
C SER A 74 6.27 6.88 11.17
N LEU A 75 5.34 7.47 10.41
CA LEU A 75 5.52 7.87 9.02
C LEU A 75 5.51 9.38 8.95
N ARG A 76 6.50 9.97 8.32
CA ARG A 76 6.55 11.41 8.04
C ARG A 76 6.38 11.64 6.57
N PHE A 77 5.55 12.60 6.20
CA PHE A 77 5.29 12.95 4.82
C PHE A 77 5.72 14.38 4.58
N ALA A 78 6.60 14.59 3.61
CA ALA A 78 6.92 15.92 3.10
C ALA A 78 5.88 16.32 2.05
N THR A 79 5.43 17.57 2.11
CA THR A 79 4.40 18.15 1.24
C THR A 79 4.69 19.62 0.97
N SER A 80 4.28 20.13 -0.20
CA SER A 80 4.24 21.58 -0.47
C SER A 80 2.96 22.24 0.05
N ASP A 81 1.94 21.43 0.29
CA ASP A 81 0.59 21.88 0.58
C ASP A 81 0.28 21.77 2.06
N ARG A 82 -0.48 22.72 2.58
CA ARG A 82 -1.00 22.65 3.94
C ARG A 82 -2.05 21.55 4.03
N VAL A 83 -1.72 20.49 4.76
CA VAL A 83 -2.64 19.40 5.07
C VAL A 83 -3.20 19.61 6.47
N PRO A 84 -4.53 19.80 6.63
CA PRO A 84 -5.16 19.83 7.94
C PRO A 84 -4.97 18.52 8.69
N GLU A 85 -5.11 18.58 10.01
CA GLU A 85 -5.19 17.36 10.81
C GLU A 85 -6.45 16.57 10.44
N GLY A 86 -6.32 15.25 10.29
CA GLY A 86 -7.46 14.41 9.92
C GLY A 86 -7.09 13.00 9.48
N ILE A 87 -8.10 12.22 9.10
CA ILE A 87 -7.93 10.88 8.55
C ILE A 87 -7.84 10.98 7.03
N TYR A 88 -6.76 10.46 6.47
CA TYR A 88 -6.49 10.45 5.04
C TYR A 88 -6.26 9.02 4.56
N ARG A 89 -6.88 8.67 3.42
CA ARG A 89 -6.58 7.42 2.74
C ARG A 89 -5.30 7.56 1.94
N VAL A 90 -4.29 6.79 2.30
CA VAL A 90 -2.99 6.73 1.63
C VAL A 90 -3.05 5.67 0.52
N GLY A 91 -2.58 6.05 -0.67
CA GLY A 91 -2.53 5.19 -1.85
C GLY A 91 -1.14 5.12 -2.48
N HIS A 92 -0.70 3.90 -2.80
CA HIS A 92 0.47 3.58 -3.62
C HIS A 92 0.17 2.32 -4.45
N PRO A 93 0.71 2.16 -5.67
CA PRO A 93 0.51 0.94 -6.47
C PRO A 93 0.92 -0.36 -5.73
N ASP A 94 1.98 -0.30 -4.94
CA ASP A 94 2.52 -1.44 -4.19
C ASP A 94 1.97 -1.60 -2.76
N LEU A 95 0.99 -0.76 -2.37
CA LEU A 95 0.41 -0.77 -1.02
C LEU A 95 -1.11 -0.89 -1.10
N ALA A 96 -1.69 -1.80 -0.32
CA ALA A 96 -3.14 -1.80 -0.13
C ALA A 96 -3.58 -0.46 0.50
N PRO A 97 -4.65 0.18 0.01
CA PRO A 97 -5.07 1.47 0.53
C PRO A 97 -5.33 1.42 2.03
N VAL A 98 -4.88 2.45 2.74
CA VAL A 98 -4.90 2.48 4.21
C VAL A 98 -5.25 3.87 4.73
N ASP A 99 -6.12 3.92 5.74
CA ASP A 99 -6.51 5.18 6.36
C ASP A 99 -5.56 5.49 7.51
N LEU A 100 -4.91 6.65 7.45
CA LEU A 100 -3.98 7.14 8.48
C LEU A 100 -4.47 8.46 9.05
N PHE A 101 -4.35 8.62 10.36
CA PHE A 101 -4.50 9.92 11.00
C PHE A 101 -3.19 10.70 10.83
N LEU A 102 -3.27 11.85 10.16
CA LEU A 102 -2.15 12.73 9.89
C LEU A 102 -2.24 13.98 10.76
N THR A 103 -1.13 14.33 11.41
CA THR A 103 -0.98 15.57 12.18
C THR A 103 0.09 16.45 11.57
N PRO A 104 -0.15 17.76 11.38
CA PRO A 104 0.89 18.71 11.03
C PRO A 104 2.01 18.72 12.06
N THR A 105 3.26 18.64 11.60
CA THR A 105 4.43 18.67 12.48
C THR A 105 5.28 19.91 12.23
N GLY A 106 5.40 20.75 13.26
CA GLY A 106 6.22 21.95 13.22
C GLY A 106 5.48 23.20 12.76
N PRO A 107 6.17 24.35 12.73
CA PRO A 107 5.58 25.64 12.38
C PRO A 107 5.34 25.81 10.88
N ALA A 108 6.01 25.03 10.05
CA ALA A 108 5.86 25.05 8.59
C ALA A 108 4.80 24.02 8.16
N PRO A 109 3.98 24.32 7.13
CA PRO A 109 2.95 23.42 6.63
C PRO A 109 3.51 22.26 5.80
N ASP A 110 4.84 22.09 5.75
CA ASP A 110 5.54 21.22 4.81
C ASP A 110 5.66 19.77 5.28
N ARG A 111 5.21 19.47 6.51
CA ARG A 111 5.36 18.16 7.11
C ARG A 111 4.12 17.73 7.88
N VAL A 112 3.72 16.49 7.64
CA VAL A 112 2.73 15.78 8.47
C VAL A 112 3.29 14.46 8.95
N GLU A 113 2.82 13.98 10.09
CA GLU A 113 3.22 12.71 10.70
C GLU A 113 2.00 11.83 10.96
N ALA A 114 2.17 10.53 10.76
CA ALA A 114 1.25 9.50 11.22
C ALA A 114 1.99 8.62 12.22
N VAL A 115 1.40 8.38 13.39
CA VAL A 115 1.93 7.44 14.38
C VAL A 115 1.09 6.17 14.33
N VAL A 116 1.71 5.05 14.04
CA VAL A 116 1.08 3.73 14.02
C VAL A 116 1.53 2.95 15.24
N ASN A 117 0.57 2.54 16.08
CA ASN A 117 0.82 1.65 17.21
C ASN A 117 -0.25 0.56 17.26
N ARG A 118 0.16 -0.67 16.94
CA ARG A 118 -0.69 -1.86 16.89
C ARG A 118 -0.42 -2.86 17.99
N SER A 119 0.42 -2.51 18.97
CA SER A 119 0.78 -3.40 20.10
C SER A 119 -0.41 -3.81 21.00
N ARG A 120 -1.59 -3.23 20.79
CA ARG A 120 -2.80 -3.40 21.60
C ARG A 120 -4.02 -3.86 20.78
N ALA A 121 -3.85 -4.15 19.49
CA ALA A 121 -4.95 -4.48 18.57
C ALA A 121 -5.39 -5.95 18.68
#